data_AF-A0A2H6IQ14-F1
#
_entry.id   AF-A0A2H6IQ14-F1
#
_cell.length_a   1.000
_cell.length_b   1.000
_cell.length_c   1.000
_cell.angle_alpha   90.00
_cell.angle_beta   90.00
_cell.angle_gamma   90.00
#
_symmetry.space_group_name_H-M   'P 1'
#
loop_
_entity.id
_entity.type
_entity.pdbx_description
1 polymer ?
#
loop_
_entity_poly.entity_id
_entity_poly.type
_entity_poly.pdbx_seq_one_letter_code
_entity_poly.pdbx_strand_id
1 'polypeptide(L)'
;MKKYFLATLLIVVSIVLNGAVPCFGADQAKEWECLFCHQYPGLVMPEKADRFKVISIDKEKHFSSPHGKIGCIKCHTLIKKVPHTGLTDIECTTECHLEDKEKIDVIDLSLYSIHENEQCSIENLEDHSSCRVCHPLYPHSNNKKIRALLNMHTGYMVCDMCHLKKVILKNLTYDWKSPDSVKFYGKPYGRYSIEGNKIKEFWRSISRMFKRLFSKEMYPEQAGETGYVTSRIAAFSVEKEKKKIVMNTQDTEKAIEFTTREKIFAPGEKEKELNYFHRDITKKEFSVACNECHSSKGGLDFKKLGYDDQKAKYLKELDVKRLETEYEIFYFPHMFER
;
A
#
# COMPACT_ATOMS: atom_id res chain seq x y z
N MET A 1 -2.42 -54.09 36.15
CA MET A 1 -2.87 -53.41 34.91
C MET A 1 -3.03 -51.89 35.03
N LYS A 2 -3.53 -51.32 36.14
CA LYS A 2 -3.70 -49.85 36.28
C LYS A 2 -2.40 -49.01 36.40
N LYS A 3 -1.29 -49.57 36.89
CA LYS A 3 -0.02 -48.83 37.05
C LYS A 3 0.73 -48.59 35.74
N TYR A 4 0.59 -49.48 34.76
CA TYR A 4 1.25 -49.34 33.45
C TYR A 4 0.47 -48.43 32.49
N PHE A 5 -0.85 -48.31 32.68
CA PHE A 5 -1.71 -47.45 31.87
C PHE A 5 -1.48 -45.96 32.13
N LEU A 6 -1.15 -45.58 33.36
CA LEU A 6 -0.84 -44.20 33.73
C LEU A 6 0.54 -43.77 33.22
N ALA A 7 1.50 -44.69 33.19
CA ALA A 7 2.85 -44.45 32.67
C ALA A 7 2.86 -44.30 31.15
N THR A 8 2.09 -45.11 30.41
CA THR A 8 1.95 -44.95 28.95
C THR A 8 1.17 -43.69 28.58
N LEU A 9 0.15 -43.29 29.36
CA LEU A 9 -0.56 -42.03 29.13
C LEU A 9 0.34 -40.79 29.32
N LEU A 10 1.21 -40.80 30.33
CA LEU A 10 2.16 -39.70 30.57
C LEU A 10 3.22 -39.59 29.46
N ILE A 11 3.73 -40.72 28.94
CA ILE A 11 4.70 -40.71 27.84
C ILE A 11 4.06 -40.20 26.53
N VAL A 12 2.81 -40.59 26.24
CA VAL A 12 2.09 -40.09 25.05
C VAL A 12 1.78 -38.59 25.18
N VAL A 13 1.40 -38.10 26.36
CA VAL A 13 1.19 -36.66 26.60
C VAL A 13 2.49 -35.86 26.47
N SER A 14 3.63 -36.40 26.93
CA SER A 14 4.94 -35.76 26.74
C SER A 14 5.42 -35.77 25.28
N ILE A 15 5.03 -36.76 24.47
CA ILE A 15 5.32 -36.79 23.02
C ILE A 15 4.40 -35.83 22.24
N VAL A 16 3.14 -35.66 22.66
CA VAL A 16 2.22 -34.68 22.06
C VAL A 16 2.59 -33.24 22.46
N LEU A 17 3.19 -33.03 23.63
CA LEU A 17 3.69 -31.72 24.09
C LEU A 17 5.12 -31.38 23.59
N ASN A 18 5.92 -32.37 23.20
CA ASN A 18 7.24 -32.20 22.54
C ASN A 18 7.19 -32.40 21.02
N GLY A 19 5.99 -32.60 20.45
CA GLY A 19 5.83 -32.44 19.02
C GLY A 19 6.24 -31.02 18.71
N ALA A 20 7.43 -30.85 18.14
CA ALA A 20 7.90 -29.59 17.61
C ALA A 20 6.80 -29.10 16.69
N VAL A 21 5.97 -28.18 17.19
CA VAL A 21 5.17 -27.31 16.36
C VAL A 21 6.24 -26.70 15.47
N PRO A 22 6.28 -27.02 14.16
CA PRO A 22 7.25 -26.39 13.30
C PRO A 22 7.06 -24.91 13.53
N CYS A 23 8.16 -24.19 13.70
CA CYS A 23 8.18 -22.77 14.01
C CYS A 23 7.63 -21.97 12.81
N PHE A 24 6.37 -22.21 12.43
CA PHE A 24 5.66 -21.58 11.34
C PHE A 24 5.41 -20.10 11.64
N GLY A 25 5.54 -19.68 12.91
CA GLY A 25 5.31 -18.30 13.33
C GLY A 25 6.52 -17.37 13.24
N ALA A 26 7.76 -17.87 13.23
CA ALA A 26 8.94 -17.00 13.27
C ALA A 26 9.32 -16.44 11.90
N ASP A 27 9.18 -17.23 10.82
CA ASP A 27 9.47 -16.77 9.45
C ASP A 27 8.36 -15.85 8.92
N GLN A 28 7.10 -16.13 9.26
CA GLN A 28 5.95 -15.28 8.93
C GLN A 28 6.01 -13.90 9.62
N ALA A 29 6.68 -13.82 10.77
CA ALA A 29 6.93 -12.56 11.46
C ALA A 29 7.98 -11.68 10.75
N LYS A 30 8.99 -12.28 10.09
CA LYS A 30 10.01 -11.52 9.34
C LYS A 30 9.50 -11.02 7.98
N GLU A 31 8.60 -11.74 7.32
CA GLU A 31 7.96 -11.30 6.06
C GLU A 31 7.06 -10.09 6.23
N TRP A 32 6.52 -9.88 7.44
CA TRP A 32 5.73 -8.71 7.79
C TRP A 32 6.51 -7.39 7.64
N GLU A 33 7.84 -7.41 7.71
CA GLU A 33 8.70 -6.23 7.54
C GLU A 33 8.70 -5.72 6.09
N CYS A 34 8.89 -6.61 5.13
CA CYS A 34 8.93 -6.25 3.70
C CYS A 34 7.54 -5.85 3.22
N LEU A 35 6.53 -6.65 3.60
CA LEU A 35 5.15 -6.41 3.20
C LEU A 35 4.56 -5.18 3.88
N PHE A 36 5.17 -4.62 4.93
CA PHE A 36 4.73 -3.34 5.49
C PHE A 36 4.67 -2.25 4.42
N CYS A 37 5.66 -2.14 3.55
CA CYS A 37 5.64 -1.21 2.41
C CYS A 37 5.14 -1.89 1.13
N HIS A 38 5.66 -3.09 0.83
CA HIS A 38 5.43 -3.73 -0.45
C HIS A 38 3.99 -4.22 -0.66
N GLN A 39 3.16 -4.37 0.38
CA GLN A 39 1.77 -4.82 0.16
C GLN A 39 0.84 -3.79 -0.50
N TYR A 40 1.28 -2.54 -0.68
CA TYR A 40 0.40 -1.45 -1.09
C TYR A 40 0.50 -1.18 -2.60
N PRO A 41 -0.61 -1.24 -3.37
CA PRO A 41 -0.60 -1.03 -4.81
C PRO A 41 -0.10 0.35 -5.30
N GLY A 42 0.01 1.33 -4.40
CA GLY A 42 0.61 2.62 -4.74
C GLY A 42 2.15 2.60 -4.75
N LEU A 43 2.79 1.53 -4.28
CA LEU A 43 4.25 1.45 -4.20
C LEU A 43 4.85 1.17 -5.58
N VAL A 44 5.17 2.25 -6.28
CA VAL A 44 5.77 2.21 -7.63
C VAL A 44 7.01 3.10 -7.71
N MET A 45 7.94 2.75 -8.59
CA MET A 45 9.12 3.55 -8.89
C MET A 45 9.00 4.19 -10.28
N PRO A 46 8.76 5.50 -10.38
CA PRO A 46 8.72 6.19 -11.67
C PRO A 46 10.07 6.10 -12.39
N GLU A 47 10.07 5.71 -13.66
CA GLU A 47 11.25 5.68 -14.50
C GLU A 47 11.26 6.89 -15.45
N LYS A 48 10.12 7.18 -16.07
CA LYS A 48 9.86 8.33 -16.96
C LYS A 48 8.43 8.85 -16.72
N ALA A 49 8.04 9.92 -17.41
CA ALA A 49 6.64 10.32 -17.47
C ALA A 49 5.79 9.12 -17.91
N ASP A 50 4.78 8.78 -17.11
CA ASP A 50 3.82 7.69 -17.33
C ASP A 50 4.38 6.26 -17.44
N ARG A 51 5.66 6.05 -17.10
CA ARG A 51 6.26 4.71 -16.98
C ARG A 51 6.85 4.52 -15.58
N PHE A 52 6.41 3.48 -14.90
CA PHE A 52 6.87 3.12 -13.57
C PHE A 52 7.10 1.62 -13.46
N LYS A 53 8.02 1.24 -12.59
CA LYS A 53 8.19 -0.14 -12.15
C LYS A 53 7.29 -0.40 -10.96
N VAL A 54 6.45 -1.42 -11.06
CA VAL A 54 5.65 -1.92 -9.93
C VAL A 54 6.56 -2.70 -9.02
N ILE A 55 6.54 -2.36 -7.73
CA ILE A 55 7.31 -3.09 -6.70
C ILE A 55 6.42 -3.52 -5.54
N SER A 56 5.12 -3.29 -5.65
CA SER A 56 4.15 -3.85 -4.73
C SER A 56 3.97 -5.35 -4.96
N ILE A 57 3.79 -6.08 -3.87
CA ILE A 57 3.57 -7.52 -3.81
C ILE A 57 2.27 -7.75 -3.08
N ASP A 58 1.33 -8.38 -3.76
CA ASP A 58 0.11 -8.81 -3.16
C ASP A 58 0.40 -9.87 -2.08
N LYS A 59 0.17 -9.48 -0.83
CA LYS A 59 0.50 -10.28 0.36
C LYS A 59 -0.08 -11.68 0.25
N GLU A 60 -1.39 -11.80 0.07
CA GLU A 60 -2.05 -13.08 0.23
C GLU A 60 -1.91 -13.96 -1.04
N LYS A 61 -1.64 -13.39 -2.23
CA LYS A 61 -1.17 -14.17 -3.40
C LYS A 61 0.24 -14.72 -3.16
N HIS A 62 1.16 -13.89 -2.68
CA HIS A 62 2.52 -14.32 -2.36
C HIS A 62 2.49 -15.48 -1.35
N PHE A 63 1.71 -15.34 -0.28
CA PHE A 63 1.52 -16.40 0.73
C PHE A 63 0.92 -17.70 0.18
N SER A 64 0.19 -17.62 -0.93
CA SER A 64 -0.39 -18.78 -1.61
C SER A 64 0.56 -19.42 -2.64
N SER A 65 1.67 -18.76 -2.96
CA SER A 65 2.71 -19.28 -3.86
C SER A 65 3.61 -20.32 -3.17
N PRO A 66 4.37 -21.12 -3.92
CA PRO A 66 5.42 -21.99 -3.36
C PRO A 66 6.44 -21.24 -2.49
N HIS A 67 6.69 -19.95 -2.78
CA HIS A 67 7.61 -19.09 -2.04
C HIS A 67 6.98 -18.41 -0.83
N GLY A 68 5.66 -18.46 -0.67
CA GLY A 68 4.94 -17.78 0.41
C GLY A 68 5.22 -18.30 1.82
N LYS A 69 5.94 -19.42 1.93
CA LYS A 69 6.41 -19.98 3.21
C LYS A 69 7.90 -19.72 3.44
N ILE A 70 8.55 -19.03 2.49
CA ILE A 70 9.98 -18.77 2.46
C ILE A 70 10.14 -17.27 2.66
N GLY A 71 10.73 -16.89 3.81
CA GLY A 71 10.95 -15.49 4.14
C GLY A 71 11.63 -14.72 3.01
N CYS A 72 11.16 -13.51 2.69
CA CYS A 72 11.65 -12.73 1.53
C CYS A 72 13.19 -12.61 1.49
N ILE A 73 13.83 -12.44 2.65
CA ILE A 73 15.30 -12.30 2.79
C ILE A 73 16.09 -13.57 2.42
N LYS A 74 15.44 -14.73 2.30
CA LYS A 74 16.08 -15.98 1.89
C LYS A 74 16.51 -15.95 0.43
N CYS A 75 15.75 -15.26 -0.42
CA CYS A 75 16.14 -14.97 -1.80
C CYS A 75 16.78 -13.58 -1.89
N HIS A 76 16.26 -12.59 -1.16
CA HIS A 76 16.78 -11.23 -1.11
C HIS A 76 17.96 -11.08 -0.13
N THR A 77 18.96 -11.93 -0.24
CA THR A 77 20.08 -12.04 0.72
C THR A 77 20.94 -10.77 0.83
N LEU A 78 20.93 -9.93 -0.20
CA LEU A 78 21.66 -8.66 -0.24
C LEU A 78 20.95 -7.50 0.48
N ILE A 79 19.68 -7.68 0.88
CA ILE A 79 18.95 -6.66 1.64
C ILE A 79 19.45 -6.64 3.08
N LYS A 80 20.34 -5.69 3.35
CA LYS A 80 20.85 -5.40 4.71
C LYS A 80 20.07 -4.29 5.43
N LYS A 81 19.20 -3.59 4.70
CA LYS A 81 18.49 -2.40 5.16
C LYS A 81 17.17 -2.18 4.43
N VAL A 82 16.18 -1.66 5.15
CA VAL A 82 14.89 -1.21 4.60
C VAL A 82 14.75 0.29 4.93
N PRO A 83 14.21 1.17 4.05
CA PRO A 83 14.06 0.91 2.65
C PRO A 83 15.45 0.71 2.02
N HIS A 84 15.50 -0.17 1.04
CA HIS A 84 16.67 -0.35 0.19
C HIS A 84 16.56 0.56 -1.04
N THR A 85 17.71 0.91 -1.63
CA THR A 85 17.77 1.69 -2.87
C THR A 85 18.22 0.80 -4.02
N GLY A 86 17.58 0.94 -5.18
CA GLY A 86 17.90 0.14 -6.35
C GLY A 86 17.22 -1.23 -6.35
N LEU A 87 17.34 -1.93 -7.47
CA LEU A 87 16.93 -3.32 -7.59
C LEU A 87 18.01 -4.17 -6.93
N THR A 88 17.60 -5.02 -6.01
CA THR A 88 18.49 -6.00 -5.40
C THR A 88 18.40 -7.29 -6.20
N ASP A 89 19.54 -7.87 -6.53
CA ASP A 89 19.59 -9.24 -7.04
C ASP A 89 19.08 -10.22 -5.99
N ILE A 90 18.64 -11.39 -6.45
CA ILE A 90 18.21 -12.49 -5.58
C ILE A 90 19.08 -13.71 -5.81
N GLU A 91 19.16 -14.57 -4.79
CA GLU A 91 19.87 -15.85 -4.86
C GLU A 91 18.90 -17.00 -4.56
N CYS A 92 18.43 -17.67 -5.61
CA CYS A 92 17.50 -18.79 -5.55
C CYS A 92 18.17 -20.09 -5.07
N THR A 93 19.50 -20.18 -5.20
CA THR A 93 20.29 -21.35 -4.81
C THR A 93 20.69 -21.34 -3.34
N THR A 94 20.33 -20.29 -2.59
CA THR A 94 20.65 -20.20 -1.15
C THR A 94 20.02 -21.34 -0.35
N GLU A 95 18.79 -21.75 -0.71
CA GLU A 95 18.00 -22.69 0.09
C GLU A 95 17.41 -23.86 -0.71
N CYS A 96 17.02 -23.68 -1.99
CA CYS A 96 16.18 -24.67 -2.67
C CYS A 96 16.62 -25.06 -4.09
N HIS A 97 17.13 -24.15 -4.93
CA HIS A 97 17.58 -24.47 -6.30
C HIS A 97 19.07 -24.83 -6.34
N LEU A 98 19.46 -25.92 -5.69
CA LEU A 98 20.86 -26.18 -5.29
C LEU A 98 21.78 -26.69 -6.41
N GLU A 99 21.24 -27.19 -7.53
CA GLU A 99 22.06 -27.72 -8.62
C GLU A 99 22.28 -26.72 -9.76
N ASP A 100 23.46 -26.74 -10.40
CA ASP A 100 23.81 -25.85 -11.52
C ASP A 100 22.85 -25.92 -12.72
N LYS A 101 22.13 -27.04 -12.88
CA LYS A 101 21.08 -27.21 -13.91
C LYS A 101 19.73 -26.61 -13.50
N GLU A 102 19.55 -26.37 -12.21
CA GLU A 102 18.40 -25.69 -11.59
C GLU A 102 18.71 -24.21 -11.36
N LYS A 103 19.95 -23.77 -11.57
CA LYS A 103 20.26 -22.36 -11.82
C LYS A 103 19.34 -21.93 -12.94
N ILE A 104 18.48 -20.99 -12.61
CA ILE A 104 17.47 -20.46 -13.51
C ILE A 104 18.21 -19.52 -14.49
N ASP A 105 19.08 -20.08 -15.33
CA ASP A 105 19.91 -19.35 -16.29
C ASP A 105 19.07 -18.76 -17.44
N VAL A 106 17.76 -19.06 -17.47
CA VAL A 106 16.85 -18.77 -18.60
C VAL A 106 15.74 -17.77 -18.23
N ILE A 107 15.56 -17.41 -16.95
CA ILE A 107 14.56 -16.43 -16.55
C ILE A 107 15.27 -15.09 -16.38
N ASP A 108 14.73 -14.02 -16.98
CA ASP A 108 15.11 -12.66 -16.59
C ASP A 108 14.87 -12.54 -15.08
N LEU A 109 15.90 -12.63 -14.24
CA LEU A 109 15.78 -12.68 -12.78
C LEU A 109 15.49 -11.31 -12.16
N SER A 110 15.11 -10.32 -12.95
CA SER A 110 14.67 -9.05 -12.39
C SER A 110 13.51 -9.30 -11.42
N LEU A 111 13.49 -8.59 -10.28
CA LEU A 111 12.36 -8.63 -9.33
C LEU A 111 10.98 -8.40 -9.98
N TYR A 112 10.98 -7.84 -11.19
CA TYR A 112 9.77 -7.57 -11.95
C TYR A 112 9.10 -8.84 -12.48
N SER A 113 9.85 -9.76 -13.07
CA SER A 113 9.31 -10.97 -13.72
C SER A 113 8.90 -12.04 -12.70
N ILE A 114 9.68 -12.21 -11.63
CA ILE A 114 9.48 -13.29 -10.64
C ILE A 114 8.21 -13.07 -9.82
N HIS A 115 7.84 -11.80 -9.63
CA HIS A 115 6.64 -11.40 -8.90
C HIS A 115 5.53 -10.83 -9.80
N GLU A 116 5.60 -11.04 -11.11
CA GLU A 116 4.66 -10.41 -12.07
C GLU A 116 3.19 -10.74 -11.73
N ASN A 117 2.91 -11.96 -11.24
CA ASN A 117 1.56 -12.40 -10.88
C ASN A 117 1.06 -11.84 -9.53
N GLU A 118 1.99 -11.52 -8.63
CA GLU A 118 1.73 -10.88 -7.34
C GLU A 118 1.71 -9.35 -7.43
N GLN A 119 2.25 -8.77 -8.50
CA GLN A 119 2.27 -7.33 -8.67
C GLN A 119 0.86 -6.77 -8.87
N CYS A 120 0.61 -5.64 -8.21
CA CYS A 120 -0.62 -4.90 -8.36
C CYS A 120 -0.36 -3.42 -8.23
N SER A 121 -0.75 -2.59 -9.20
CA SER A 121 -0.61 -1.14 -9.08
C SER A 121 -1.88 -0.39 -9.42
N ILE A 122 -2.03 0.82 -8.90
CA ILE A 122 -3.13 1.69 -9.31
C ILE A 122 -2.82 2.20 -10.72
N GLU A 123 -3.64 1.81 -11.69
CA GLU A 123 -3.54 2.26 -13.08
C GLU A 123 -4.29 3.57 -13.27
N ASN A 124 -5.49 3.63 -12.69
CA ASN A 124 -6.33 4.82 -12.73
C ASN A 124 -7.04 4.99 -11.38
N LEU A 125 -7.15 6.23 -10.94
CA LEU A 125 -7.89 6.62 -9.76
C LEU A 125 -8.71 7.85 -10.13
N GLU A 126 -10.02 7.71 -10.01
CA GLU A 126 -10.95 8.82 -10.25
C GLU A 126 -10.74 9.86 -9.15
N ASP A 127 -10.15 10.99 -9.52
CA ASP A 127 -9.86 12.07 -8.59
C ASP A 127 -10.20 13.39 -9.26
N HIS A 128 -11.28 14.00 -8.77
CA HIS A 128 -11.85 15.24 -9.31
C HIS A 128 -11.17 16.50 -8.79
N SER A 129 -10.06 16.39 -8.06
CA SER A 129 -9.30 17.56 -7.64
C SER A 129 -8.62 18.25 -8.82
N SER A 130 -8.51 19.57 -8.73
CA SER A 130 -7.86 20.41 -9.76
C SER A 130 -6.41 19.99 -9.99
N CYS A 131 -5.74 19.44 -8.97
CA CYS A 131 -4.38 18.93 -9.05
C CYS A 131 -4.22 17.86 -10.15
N ARG A 132 -5.22 16.98 -10.32
CA ARG A 132 -5.16 15.83 -11.24
C ARG A 132 -5.36 16.18 -12.70
N VAL A 133 -5.83 17.39 -12.96
CA VAL A 133 -5.95 17.91 -14.33
C VAL A 133 -4.56 18.07 -14.94
N CYS A 134 -3.57 18.48 -14.14
CA CYS A 134 -2.20 18.73 -14.61
C CYS A 134 -1.17 17.71 -14.09
N HIS A 135 -1.39 17.09 -12.93
CA HIS A 135 -0.41 16.20 -12.29
C HIS A 135 -0.79 14.71 -12.39
N PRO A 136 0.17 13.82 -12.71
CA PRO A 136 -0.09 12.39 -12.89
C PRO A 136 -0.29 11.69 -11.54
N LEU A 137 -0.74 10.41 -11.55
CA LEU A 137 -1.05 9.61 -10.34
C LEU A 137 0.12 9.49 -9.37
N TYR A 138 1.31 9.45 -9.94
CA TYR A 138 2.57 9.30 -9.23
C TYR A 138 3.46 10.52 -9.50
N PRO A 139 3.12 11.71 -8.94
CA PRO A 139 3.76 12.97 -9.30
C PRO A 139 5.17 13.14 -8.70
N HIS A 140 5.57 12.30 -7.73
CA HIS A 140 6.87 12.42 -7.09
C HIS A 140 7.93 11.68 -7.91
N SER A 141 8.85 12.42 -8.52
CA SER A 141 9.93 11.85 -9.33
C SER A 141 11.32 12.40 -8.97
N ASN A 142 11.37 13.59 -8.37
CA ASN A 142 12.61 14.34 -8.13
C ASN A 142 13.57 13.66 -7.13
N ASN A 143 13.09 13.29 -5.95
CA ASN A 143 13.92 12.63 -4.94
C ASN A 143 13.83 11.11 -5.06
N LYS A 144 14.84 10.50 -5.69
CA LYS A 144 14.92 9.05 -5.93
C LYS A 144 14.83 8.20 -4.65
N LYS A 145 15.24 8.72 -3.49
CA LYS A 145 15.25 7.98 -2.21
C LYS A 145 13.84 7.76 -1.65
N ILE A 146 12.94 8.74 -1.80
CA ILE A 146 11.63 8.75 -1.15
C ILE A 146 10.44 8.75 -2.12
N ARG A 147 10.68 8.91 -3.43
CA ARG A 147 9.61 9.04 -4.43
C ARG A 147 8.60 7.89 -4.41
N ALA A 148 9.04 6.64 -4.23
CA ALA A 148 8.16 5.49 -4.19
C ALA A 148 7.25 5.53 -2.96
N LEU A 149 7.82 5.90 -1.80
CA LEU A 149 7.06 6.08 -0.56
C LEU A 149 6.03 7.21 -0.69
N LEU A 150 6.40 8.36 -1.26
CA LEU A 150 5.47 9.47 -1.46
C LEU A 150 4.35 9.13 -2.47
N ASN A 151 4.70 8.43 -3.55
CA ASN A 151 3.72 7.95 -4.53
C ASN A 151 2.78 6.89 -3.94
N MET A 152 3.27 6.06 -3.01
CA MET A 152 2.42 5.13 -2.26
C MET A 152 1.28 5.87 -1.53
N HIS A 153 1.57 7.05 -0.95
CA HIS A 153 0.57 7.83 -0.22
C HIS A 153 -0.56 8.37 -1.09
N THR A 154 -0.34 8.60 -2.39
CA THR A 154 -1.40 9.12 -3.28
C THR A 154 -2.57 8.13 -3.44
N GLY A 155 -2.33 6.84 -3.17
CA GLY A 155 -3.35 5.80 -3.19
C GLY A 155 -4.31 5.79 -2.00
N TYR A 156 -3.98 6.46 -0.89
CA TYR A 156 -4.82 6.50 0.33
C TYR A 156 -4.92 7.88 0.98
N MET A 157 -4.31 8.92 0.40
CA MET A 157 -4.43 10.31 0.85
C MET A 157 -4.66 11.25 -0.34
N VAL A 158 -5.41 12.32 -0.14
CA VAL A 158 -5.56 13.40 -1.13
C VAL A 158 -4.38 14.36 -1.08
N CYS A 159 -4.06 15.03 -2.19
CA CYS A 159 -2.88 15.91 -2.30
C CYS A 159 -2.85 17.02 -1.23
N ASP A 160 -4.00 17.62 -0.94
CA ASP A 160 -4.17 18.70 0.03
C ASP A 160 -3.75 18.30 1.46
N MET A 161 -3.72 17.00 1.78
CA MET A 161 -3.22 16.51 3.07
C MET A 161 -1.80 16.99 3.37
N CYS A 162 -0.93 16.92 2.36
CA CYS A 162 0.48 17.27 2.49
C CYS A 162 0.76 18.67 1.97
N HIS A 163 0.08 19.07 0.89
CA HIS A 163 0.43 20.26 0.13
C HIS A 163 -0.31 21.53 0.57
N LEU A 164 -1.39 21.44 1.32
CA LEU A 164 -2.13 22.63 1.75
C LEU A 164 -1.32 23.48 2.75
N LYS A 165 -1.36 24.80 2.56
CA LYS A 165 -0.87 25.79 3.53
C LYS A 165 -1.74 25.76 4.79
N LYS A 166 -1.21 25.18 5.87
CA LYS A 166 -1.92 25.04 7.17
C LYS A 166 -2.44 26.35 7.78
N VAL A 167 -1.82 27.48 7.44
CA VAL A 167 -2.22 28.80 7.95
C VAL A 167 -3.61 29.21 7.45
N ILE A 168 -4.11 28.60 6.38
CA ILE A 168 -5.36 29.00 5.72
C ILE A 168 -6.59 28.50 6.49
N LEU A 169 -6.49 27.40 7.26
CA LEU A 169 -7.65 26.81 7.95
C LEU A 169 -7.32 26.46 9.40
N LYS A 170 -7.93 27.20 10.33
CA LYS A 170 -7.97 26.82 11.75
C LYS A 170 -8.97 25.67 11.92
N ASN A 171 -8.64 24.68 12.77
CA ASN A 171 -9.50 23.55 13.14
C ASN A 171 -9.80 22.56 12.00
N LEU A 172 -8.74 21.98 11.42
CA LEU A 172 -8.89 20.83 10.53
C LEU A 172 -9.06 19.53 11.34
N THR A 173 -9.94 18.67 10.83
CA THR A 173 -10.05 17.26 11.24
C THR A 173 -9.75 16.38 10.04
N TYR A 174 -9.29 15.16 10.28
CA TYR A 174 -8.90 14.23 9.23
C TYR A 174 -9.78 12.99 9.30
N ASP A 175 -10.29 12.57 8.15
CA ASP A 175 -11.25 11.48 8.05
C ASP A 175 -11.18 10.84 6.66
N TRP A 176 -11.88 9.73 6.46
CA TRP A 176 -12.04 9.12 5.15
C TRP A 176 -13.07 9.91 4.33
N LYS A 177 -12.72 10.34 3.12
CA LYS A 177 -13.70 10.89 2.17
C LYS A 177 -14.52 9.76 1.51
N SER A 178 -15.56 10.14 0.79
CA SER A 178 -16.35 9.19 -0.03
C SER A 178 -15.44 8.40 -0.98
N PRO A 179 -15.75 7.13 -1.28
CA PRO A 179 -14.91 6.31 -2.16
C PRO A 179 -14.79 6.90 -3.58
N ASP A 180 -13.61 6.74 -4.18
CA ASP A 180 -13.34 6.96 -5.60
C ASP A 180 -13.36 5.63 -6.35
N SER A 181 -13.76 5.66 -7.62
CA SER A 181 -13.53 4.54 -8.54
C SER A 181 -12.03 4.37 -8.77
N VAL A 182 -11.56 3.12 -8.83
CA VAL A 182 -10.15 2.80 -9.03
C VAL A 182 -10.01 1.58 -9.93
N LYS A 183 -9.05 1.66 -10.84
CA LYS A 183 -8.62 0.57 -11.72
C LYS A 183 -7.21 0.16 -11.35
N PHE A 184 -6.97 -1.15 -11.31
CA PHE A 184 -5.67 -1.73 -11.03
C PHE A 184 -5.09 -2.41 -12.25
N TYR A 185 -3.78 -2.27 -12.42
CA TYR A 185 -2.98 -3.25 -13.15
C TYR A 185 -2.74 -4.44 -12.22
N GLY A 186 -2.93 -5.65 -12.74
CA GLY A 186 -2.97 -6.88 -11.95
C GLY A 186 -4.24 -6.99 -11.10
N LYS A 187 -4.59 -8.21 -10.68
CA LYS A 187 -5.77 -8.45 -9.84
C LYS A 187 -5.46 -8.07 -8.38
N PRO A 188 -6.09 -7.04 -7.78
CA PRO A 188 -5.86 -6.68 -6.40
C PRO A 188 -6.51 -7.73 -5.48
N TYR A 189 -5.74 -8.35 -4.57
CA TYR A 189 -6.29 -9.27 -3.57
C TYR A 189 -6.74 -8.51 -2.32
N GLY A 190 -7.67 -9.10 -1.56
CA GLY A 190 -8.25 -8.46 -0.37
C GLY A 190 -9.05 -7.17 -0.62
N ARG A 191 -9.32 -6.79 -1.88
CA ARG A 191 -10.07 -5.56 -2.25
C ARG A 191 -11.46 -5.91 -2.76
N TYR A 192 -12.45 -5.16 -2.26
CA TYR A 192 -13.85 -5.36 -2.63
C TYR A 192 -14.15 -4.73 -3.99
N SER A 193 -14.63 -5.54 -4.95
CA SER A 193 -15.20 -5.03 -6.21
C SER A 193 -16.66 -4.61 -6.01
N ILE A 194 -17.13 -3.65 -6.81
CA ILE A 194 -18.51 -3.14 -6.75
C ILE A 194 -19.51 -4.27 -7.12
N GLU A 195 -19.17 -5.14 -8.06
CA GLU A 195 -20.04 -6.26 -8.48
C GLU A 195 -20.21 -7.35 -7.42
N GLY A 196 -19.24 -7.48 -6.50
CA GLY A 196 -19.29 -8.48 -5.44
C GLY A 196 -20.45 -8.30 -4.47
N ASN A 197 -20.94 -7.08 -4.24
CA ASN A 197 -21.96 -6.84 -3.22
C ASN A 197 -23.38 -7.22 -3.66
N LYS A 198 -23.76 -6.98 -4.92
CA LYS A 198 -25.10 -7.37 -5.42
C LYS A 198 -25.23 -8.89 -5.56
N ILE A 199 -24.17 -9.55 -6.05
CA ILE A 199 -24.15 -11.00 -6.23
C ILE A 199 -24.11 -11.71 -4.87
N LYS A 200 -23.34 -11.24 -3.90
CA LYS A 200 -23.21 -11.92 -2.59
C LYS A 200 -24.47 -11.81 -1.71
N GLU A 201 -25.23 -10.72 -1.81
CA GLU A 201 -26.56 -10.63 -1.17
C GLU A 201 -27.59 -11.56 -1.85
N PHE A 202 -27.59 -11.61 -3.19
CA PHE A 202 -28.47 -12.49 -3.96
C PHE A 202 -28.17 -13.98 -3.69
N TRP A 203 -26.90 -14.39 -3.67
CA TRP A 203 -26.48 -15.77 -3.38
C TRP A 203 -26.55 -16.14 -1.88
N ARG A 204 -26.50 -15.20 -0.93
CA ARG A 204 -26.88 -15.46 0.49
C ARG A 204 -28.37 -15.77 0.62
N SER A 205 -29.20 -15.18 -0.25
CA SER A 205 -30.63 -15.47 -0.31
C SER A 205 -30.90 -16.87 -0.90
N ILE A 206 -30.19 -17.23 -1.97
CA ILE A 206 -30.37 -18.52 -2.69
C ILE A 206 -29.69 -19.71 -1.97
N SER A 207 -28.54 -19.50 -1.30
CA SER A 207 -27.79 -20.58 -0.63
C SER A 207 -28.46 -21.16 0.62
N ARG A 208 -29.41 -20.45 1.23
CA ARG A 208 -30.29 -21.05 2.26
C ARG A 208 -31.25 -22.08 1.68
N MET A 209 -31.55 -21.99 0.38
CA MET A 209 -32.53 -22.83 -0.30
C MET A 209 -31.90 -24.00 -1.07
N PHE A 210 -30.66 -23.87 -1.55
CA PHE A 210 -30.04 -24.85 -2.49
C PHE A 210 -28.79 -25.58 -1.97
N LYS A 211 -28.59 -25.66 -0.65
CA LYS A 211 -27.45 -26.42 -0.07
C LYS A 211 -27.60 -27.95 -0.14
N ARG A 212 -28.60 -28.48 -0.86
CA ARG A 212 -28.95 -29.91 -0.83
C ARG A 212 -28.70 -30.68 -2.13
N LEU A 213 -28.25 -30.07 -3.24
CA LEU A 213 -28.41 -30.77 -4.53
C LEU A 213 -27.24 -30.86 -5.51
N PHE A 214 -26.21 -30.01 -5.52
CA PHE A 214 -25.15 -30.20 -6.53
C PHE A 214 -23.75 -29.94 -6.00
N SER A 215 -22.98 -31.03 -5.96
CA SER A 215 -21.54 -31.07 -5.90
C SER A 215 -20.94 -30.64 -7.24
N LYS A 216 -19.94 -29.77 -7.17
CA LYS A 216 -18.89 -29.54 -8.18
C LYS A 216 -19.39 -29.01 -9.53
N GLU A 217 -19.19 -27.71 -9.76
CA GLU A 217 -18.84 -27.24 -11.10
C GLU A 217 -18.05 -25.94 -11.10
N MET A 218 -17.28 -25.83 -12.17
CA MET A 218 -16.12 -25.01 -12.50
C MET A 218 -16.56 -23.61 -12.94
N TYR A 219 -15.97 -22.55 -12.38
CA TYR A 219 -16.20 -21.18 -12.85
C TYR A 219 -15.23 -20.86 -14.01
N PRO A 220 -15.71 -20.42 -15.18
CA PRO A 220 -14.85 -19.89 -16.22
C PRO A 220 -14.38 -18.48 -15.84
N GLU A 221 -13.07 -18.27 -15.90
CA GLU A 221 -12.43 -16.97 -15.68
C GLU A 221 -12.58 -16.12 -16.95
N GLN A 222 -13.63 -15.29 -16.98
CA GLN A 222 -13.69 -14.11 -17.84
C GLN A 222 -13.37 -12.89 -16.97
N ALA A 223 -12.23 -12.26 -17.27
CA ALA A 223 -11.85 -10.95 -16.73
C ALA A 223 -12.82 -9.88 -17.25
N GLY A 224 -13.95 -9.71 -16.57
CA GLY A 224 -14.82 -8.55 -16.73
C GLY A 224 -14.20 -7.33 -16.03
N GLU A 225 -14.48 -6.14 -16.55
CA GLU A 225 -14.14 -4.83 -15.97
C GLU A 225 -14.81 -4.64 -14.59
N THR A 226 -14.31 -5.31 -13.56
CA THR A 226 -14.78 -5.11 -12.19
C THR A 226 -14.28 -3.75 -11.71
N GLY A 227 -15.17 -2.75 -11.64
CA GLY A 227 -14.85 -1.48 -10.97
C GLY A 227 -14.56 -1.72 -9.49
N TYR A 228 -13.39 -1.30 -9.01
CA TYR A 228 -13.05 -1.27 -7.59
C TYR A 228 -13.29 0.13 -7.04
N VAL A 229 -13.46 0.24 -5.72
CA VAL A 229 -13.49 1.54 -5.04
C VAL A 229 -12.42 1.63 -3.96
N THR A 230 -11.92 2.83 -3.72
CA THR A 230 -11.01 3.11 -2.61
C THR A 230 -11.38 4.41 -1.94
N SER A 231 -11.39 4.42 -0.61
CA SER A 231 -11.47 5.67 0.15
C SER A 231 -10.07 6.21 0.39
N ARG A 232 -9.96 7.53 0.55
CA ARG A 232 -8.71 8.22 0.88
C ARG A 232 -8.91 9.15 2.06
N ILE A 233 -7.85 9.36 2.82
CA ILE A 233 -7.83 10.30 3.94
C ILE A 233 -7.79 11.71 3.37
N ALA A 234 -8.65 12.57 3.88
CA ALA A 234 -8.74 13.98 3.51
C ALA A 234 -8.85 14.86 4.75
N ALA A 235 -8.50 16.14 4.56
CA ALA A 235 -8.72 17.17 5.54
C ALA A 235 -10.17 17.69 5.45
N PHE A 236 -10.77 17.99 6.59
CA PHE A 236 -12.11 18.55 6.71
C PHE A 236 -12.09 19.77 7.63
N SER A 237 -12.66 20.89 7.18
CA SER A 237 -12.95 22.02 8.05
C SER A 237 -14.25 21.77 8.80
N VAL A 238 -14.30 22.20 10.06
CA VAL A 238 -15.50 22.11 10.90
C VAL A 238 -16.08 23.51 11.08
N GLU A 239 -17.22 23.76 10.46
CA GLU A 239 -17.97 25.01 10.61
C GLU A 239 -19.39 24.68 11.08
N LYS A 240 -19.78 25.17 12.26
CA LYS A 240 -21.15 25.00 12.82
C LYS A 240 -21.63 23.54 12.74
N GLU A 241 -20.78 22.62 13.20
CA GLU A 241 -21.02 21.15 13.22
C GLU A 241 -21.10 20.45 11.86
N LYS A 242 -20.96 21.16 10.74
CA LYS A 242 -20.86 20.55 9.41
C LYS A 242 -19.39 20.39 9.02
N LYS A 243 -19.00 19.16 8.69
CA LYS A 243 -17.70 18.86 8.09
C LYS A 243 -17.74 19.18 6.60
N LYS A 244 -16.82 20.00 6.13
CA LYS A 244 -16.63 20.26 4.69
C LYS A 244 -15.25 19.77 4.27
N ILE A 245 -15.19 18.96 3.22
CA ILE A 245 -13.91 18.48 2.69
C ILE A 245 -13.08 19.66 2.17
N VAL A 246 -11.80 19.63 2.50
CA VAL A 246 -10.79 20.59 2.06
C VAL A 246 -9.98 19.92 0.95
N MET A 247 -10.63 19.78 -0.20
CA MET A 247 -10.02 19.28 -1.42
C MET A 247 -10.40 20.27 -2.53
N ASN A 248 -9.42 20.77 -3.26
CA ASN A 248 -9.70 21.77 -4.30
C ASN A 248 -10.37 21.11 -5.51
N THR A 249 -11.68 21.22 -5.62
CA THR A 249 -12.45 20.83 -6.80
C THR A 249 -13.02 22.03 -7.55
N GLN A 250 -12.93 23.24 -6.99
CA GLN A 250 -13.53 24.45 -7.53
C GLN A 250 -12.74 25.00 -8.71
N ASP A 251 -11.41 24.81 -8.69
CA ASP A 251 -10.53 25.25 -9.77
C ASP A 251 -10.44 24.24 -10.94
N THR A 252 -11.17 23.11 -10.88
CA THR A 252 -11.05 22.02 -11.87
C THR A 252 -11.41 22.48 -13.28
N GLU A 253 -12.51 23.20 -13.47
CA GLU A 253 -12.92 23.72 -14.79
C GLU A 253 -11.87 24.69 -15.36
N LYS A 254 -11.39 25.61 -14.52
CA LYS A 254 -10.35 26.58 -14.91
C LYS A 254 -9.03 25.88 -15.24
N ALA A 255 -8.67 24.81 -14.52
CA ALA A 255 -7.50 23.99 -14.83
C ALA A 255 -7.64 23.29 -16.18
N ILE A 256 -8.83 22.76 -16.50
CA ILE A 256 -9.10 22.13 -17.81
C ILE A 256 -8.96 23.17 -18.93
N GLU A 257 -9.52 24.36 -18.76
CA GLU A 257 -9.36 25.45 -19.73
C GLU A 257 -7.88 25.81 -19.90
N PHE A 258 -7.13 25.94 -18.79
CA PHE A 258 -5.70 26.20 -18.83
C PHE A 258 -4.94 25.16 -19.66
N THR A 259 -5.16 23.86 -19.44
CA THR A 259 -4.48 22.80 -20.22
C THR A 259 -4.77 22.85 -21.72
N THR A 260 -5.94 23.38 -22.11
CA THR A 260 -6.33 23.52 -23.52
C THR A 260 -5.65 24.73 -24.17
N ARG A 261 -5.35 25.78 -23.40
CA ARG A 261 -4.83 27.07 -23.90
C ARG A 261 -3.36 27.30 -23.57
N GLU A 262 -2.72 26.40 -22.81
CA GLU A 262 -1.40 26.65 -22.22
C GLU A 262 -0.27 26.90 -23.22
N LYS A 263 -0.43 26.45 -24.47
CA LYS A 263 0.55 26.63 -25.55
C LYS A 263 0.50 28.01 -26.18
N ILE A 264 -0.55 28.78 -25.90
CA ILE A 264 -0.85 30.07 -26.55
C ILE A 264 -0.48 31.24 -25.63
N PHE A 265 -0.39 31.02 -24.31
CA PHE A 265 -0.03 32.08 -23.37
C PHE A 265 1.38 32.61 -23.60
N ALA A 266 1.54 33.93 -23.45
CA ALA A 266 2.86 34.51 -23.26
C ALA A 266 3.48 33.98 -21.94
N PRO A 267 4.82 33.85 -21.83
CA PRO A 267 5.46 33.28 -20.65
C PRO A 267 5.01 33.88 -19.31
N GLY A 268 4.86 35.22 -19.24
CA GLY A 268 4.41 35.91 -18.03
C GLY A 268 2.93 35.71 -17.69
N GLU A 269 2.08 35.40 -18.67
CA GLU A 269 0.67 35.06 -18.43
C GLU A 269 0.54 33.63 -17.92
N LYS A 270 1.32 32.70 -18.50
CA LYS A 270 1.37 31.31 -18.04
C LYS A 270 1.79 31.23 -16.57
N GLU A 271 2.81 31.98 -16.17
CA GLU A 271 3.27 32.03 -14.78
C GLU A 271 2.19 32.54 -13.82
N LYS A 272 1.41 33.55 -14.21
CA LYS A 272 0.29 34.07 -13.39
C LYS A 272 -0.79 33.01 -13.17
N GLU A 273 -1.18 32.30 -14.22
CA GLU A 273 -2.16 31.21 -14.11
C GLU A 273 -1.63 30.04 -13.26
N LEU A 274 -0.37 29.66 -13.43
CA LEU A 274 0.26 28.65 -12.57
C LEU A 274 0.30 29.08 -11.10
N ASN A 275 0.60 30.34 -10.83
CA ASN A 275 0.58 30.89 -9.47
C ASN A 275 -0.83 30.90 -8.86
N TYR A 276 -1.86 31.12 -9.68
CA TYR A 276 -3.25 31.00 -9.23
C TYR A 276 -3.54 29.58 -8.72
N PHE A 277 -3.23 28.53 -9.48
CA PHE A 277 -3.52 27.15 -9.05
C PHE A 277 -2.73 26.71 -7.81
N HIS A 278 -1.52 27.25 -7.61
CA HIS A 278 -0.66 26.91 -6.47
C HIS A 278 -0.76 27.89 -5.29
N ARG A 279 -1.67 28.87 -5.32
CA ARG A 279 -1.78 29.95 -4.32
C ARG A 279 -1.93 29.46 -2.88
N ASP A 280 -2.59 28.32 -2.68
CA ASP A 280 -2.86 27.72 -1.36
C ASP A 280 -1.96 26.52 -1.05
N ILE A 281 -1.00 26.25 -1.93
CA ILE A 281 -0.11 25.09 -1.87
C ILE A 281 1.28 25.51 -1.39
N THR A 282 1.89 24.67 -0.57
CA THR A 282 3.26 24.82 -0.10
C THR A 282 4.09 23.59 -0.44
N LYS A 283 5.33 23.84 -0.87
CA LYS A 283 6.36 22.82 -0.94
C LYS A 283 6.99 22.70 0.44
N LYS A 284 6.88 21.52 1.05
CA LYS A 284 7.44 21.22 2.37
C LYS A 284 8.68 20.34 2.21
N GLU A 285 9.64 20.52 3.10
CA GLU A 285 10.70 19.53 3.31
C GLU A 285 10.10 18.21 3.78
N PHE A 286 10.78 17.10 3.49
CA PHE A 286 10.22 15.76 3.70
C PHE A 286 9.92 15.48 5.17
N SER A 287 10.88 15.70 6.08
CA SER A 287 10.62 15.47 7.51
C SER A 287 9.52 16.35 8.07
N VAL A 288 9.42 17.60 7.60
CA VAL A 288 8.36 18.51 8.03
C VAL A 288 7.01 17.91 7.66
N ALA A 289 6.81 17.56 6.39
CA ALA A 289 5.55 17.01 5.88
C ALA A 289 5.13 15.73 6.63
N CYS A 290 6.07 14.82 6.88
CA CYS A 290 5.73 13.56 7.54
C CYS A 290 5.43 13.75 9.04
N ASN A 291 6.17 14.61 9.75
CA ASN A 291 5.92 14.90 11.16
C ASN A 291 4.56 15.56 11.41
N GLU A 292 3.94 16.14 10.38
CA GLU A 292 2.56 16.64 10.46
C GLU A 292 1.55 15.54 10.77
N CYS A 293 1.84 14.29 10.44
CA CYS A 293 0.96 13.15 10.61
C CYS A 293 1.57 12.07 11.53
N HIS A 294 2.83 11.74 11.30
CA HIS A 294 3.58 10.69 11.99
C HIS A 294 4.40 11.24 13.15
N SER A 295 3.73 11.88 14.12
CA SER A 295 4.39 12.29 15.35
C SER A 295 3.43 12.29 16.52
N SER A 296 3.96 12.36 17.74
CA SER A 296 3.15 12.45 18.95
C SER A 296 2.17 13.64 18.94
N LYS A 297 2.53 14.72 18.23
CA LYS A 297 1.76 15.95 18.01
C LYS A 297 1.17 16.06 16.59
N GLY A 298 1.22 14.98 15.81
CA GLY A 298 0.66 14.92 14.46
C GLY A 298 -0.85 15.12 14.46
N GLY A 299 -1.38 15.59 13.34
CA GLY A 299 -2.81 15.88 13.18
C GLY A 299 -3.68 14.63 13.00
N LEU A 300 -3.10 13.49 12.60
CA LEU A 300 -3.86 12.26 12.36
C LEU A 300 -4.13 11.50 13.67
N ASP A 301 -5.40 11.23 13.91
CA ASP A 301 -5.84 10.25 14.90
C ASP A 301 -6.03 8.90 14.22
N PHE A 302 -5.00 8.07 14.26
CA PHE A 302 -5.02 6.75 13.61
C PHE A 302 -6.08 5.81 14.21
N LYS A 303 -6.39 5.89 15.51
CA LYS A 303 -7.44 5.06 16.10
C LYS A 303 -8.81 5.45 15.54
N LYS A 304 -9.08 6.75 15.42
CA LYS A 304 -10.31 7.26 14.80
C LYS A 304 -10.42 6.88 13.32
N LEU A 305 -9.31 6.75 12.62
CA LEU A 305 -9.25 6.27 11.24
C LEU A 305 -9.43 4.75 11.10
N GLY A 306 -9.57 4.02 12.20
CA GLY A 306 -9.85 2.57 12.22
C GLY A 306 -8.61 1.68 12.30
N TYR A 307 -7.42 2.23 12.57
CA TYR A 307 -6.23 1.43 12.86
C TYR A 307 -6.30 0.88 14.29
N ASP A 308 -5.87 -0.36 14.49
CA ASP A 308 -5.74 -0.97 15.81
C ASP A 308 -4.68 -0.25 16.67
N ASP A 309 -4.70 -0.52 17.97
CA ASP A 309 -3.85 0.17 18.95
C ASP A 309 -2.35 0.04 18.66
N GLN A 310 -1.91 -1.15 18.26
CA GLN A 310 -0.51 -1.42 17.96
C GLN A 310 -0.06 -0.64 16.72
N LYS A 311 -0.83 -0.73 15.63
CA LYS A 311 -0.55 -0.03 14.37
C LYS A 311 -0.68 1.48 14.52
N ALA A 312 -1.67 1.98 15.27
CA ALA A 312 -1.87 3.41 15.53
C ALA A 312 -0.70 4.01 16.32
N LYS A 313 -0.25 3.33 17.39
CA LYS A 313 0.93 3.73 18.17
C LYS A 313 2.16 3.80 17.27
N TYR A 314 2.36 2.76 16.48
CA TYR A 314 3.50 2.67 15.57
C TYR A 314 3.53 3.77 14.50
N LEU A 315 2.41 4.01 13.83
CA LEU A 315 2.30 5.09 12.84
C LEU A 315 2.56 6.47 13.47
N LYS A 316 2.27 6.64 14.77
CA LYS A 316 2.47 7.89 15.50
C LYS A 316 3.91 8.08 16.02
N GLU A 317 4.58 6.99 16.36
CA GLU A 317 5.94 6.97 16.92
C GLU A 317 7.04 6.78 15.87
N LEU A 318 6.66 6.75 14.59
CA LEU A 318 7.61 6.68 13.48
C LEU A 318 8.57 7.88 13.54
N ASP A 319 9.85 7.65 13.77
CA ASP A 319 10.85 8.71 13.80
C ASP A 319 11.22 9.14 12.38
N VAL A 320 10.38 10.00 11.80
CA VAL A 320 10.55 10.46 10.42
C VAL A 320 11.74 11.40 10.26
N LYS A 321 12.11 12.13 11.32
CA LYS A 321 13.27 13.02 11.26
C LYS A 321 14.55 12.22 11.07
N ARG A 322 14.69 11.07 11.74
CA ARG A 322 15.84 10.18 11.51
C ARG A 322 15.83 9.61 10.08
N LEU A 323 14.67 9.38 9.44
CA LEU A 323 14.58 8.93 8.02
C LEU A 323 15.25 9.87 7.03
N GLU A 324 15.23 11.17 7.31
CA GLU A 324 15.83 12.20 6.45
C GLU A 324 17.29 12.49 6.84
N THR A 325 17.60 12.46 8.15
CA THR A 325 18.82 13.08 8.69
C THR A 325 19.90 12.10 9.16
N GLU A 326 19.54 10.95 9.73
CA GLU A 326 20.49 10.02 10.34
C GLU A 326 20.67 8.74 9.52
N TYR A 327 19.71 8.47 8.65
CA TYR A 327 19.58 7.16 8.05
C TYR A 327 19.84 7.20 6.55
N GLU A 328 20.97 6.61 6.14
CA GLU A 328 20.96 5.82 4.91
C GLU A 328 20.15 4.51 5.05
N ILE A 329 19.72 4.17 6.28
CA ILE A 329 19.16 2.88 6.71
C ILE A 329 18.01 3.11 7.70
N PHE A 330 16.80 2.75 7.37
CA PHE A 330 15.69 2.80 8.32
C PHE A 330 15.61 1.52 9.14
N TYR A 331 15.41 1.71 10.44
CA TYR A 331 15.00 0.66 11.33
C TYR A 331 13.61 1.02 11.78
N PHE A 332 12.65 0.18 11.42
CA PHE A 332 11.34 0.21 12.04
C PHE A 332 11.51 -0.25 13.49
N PRO A 333 11.38 0.63 14.50
CA PRO A 333 11.63 0.23 15.87
C PRO A 333 10.47 -0.64 16.38
N HIS A 334 10.80 -1.77 17.01
CA HIS A 334 9.96 -2.53 17.94
C HIS A 334 8.70 -3.25 17.41
N MET A 335 8.55 -3.54 16.11
CA MET A 335 7.52 -4.51 15.68
C MET A 335 7.86 -5.98 16.02
N PHE A 336 9.05 -6.26 16.56
CA PHE A 336 9.59 -7.62 16.73
C PHE A 336 10.26 -7.90 18.07
N GLU A 337 10.11 -7.03 19.07
CA GLU A 337 10.45 -7.43 20.44
C GLU A 337 9.29 -8.24 21.02
N ARG A 338 9.55 -9.53 21.26
CA ARG A 338 8.96 -10.21 22.41
C ARG A 338 9.88 -10.03 23.61
#